data_AF-A0A2K8L775-F1
#
_entry.id   AF-A0A2K8L775-F1
#
_cell.length_a   1.000
_cell.length_b   1.000
_cell.length_c   1.000
_cell.angle_alpha   90.00
_cell.angle_beta   90.00
_cell.angle_gamma   90.00
#
_symmetry.space_group_name_H-M   'P 1'
#
loop_
_entity.id
_entity.type
_entity.pdbx_description
1 polymer ?
#
loop_
_entity_poly.entity_id
_entity_poly.type
_entity_poly.pdbx_seq_one_letter_code
_entity_poly.pdbx_strand_id
1 'polypeptide(L)'
;MVAGVKAALKIHSITKNTRALPDDEIIKLSHLSDETKGTKKVGELLGRKKLPPEVLEDTYLRLAIHQGRLGRIEAEGMYSRLGNVPGFRSTLSKVIGNNPNKSSGHLNELRIADTAASIRGFKVLGIGERFSDGKKMAPTDIDIILGKGQTKYIIEAKDYHSSTAVKMDHFRSDLDSLVQYKKEHSSEYIIPIFSLTNKPNDLNVLKLLIREANRRDVHLIIGTPGEQVQQIKILGEIL
;
A
#
# COMPACT_ATOMS: atom_id res chain seq x y z
N MET A 1 -29.93 7.26 23.53
CA MET A 1 -29.31 7.34 22.20
C MET A 1 -28.81 8.76 22.00
N VAL A 2 -27.51 8.99 22.16
CA VAL A 2 -26.91 10.30 21.88
C VAL A 2 -26.56 10.31 20.40
N ALA A 3 -27.26 11.13 19.62
CA ALA A 3 -26.89 11.45 18.25
C ALA A 3 -25.54 12.18 18.30
N GLY A 4 -24.45 11.43 18.15
CA GLY A 4 -23.12 11.99 18.02
C GLY A 4 -23.07 12.85 16.77
N VAL A 5 -22.85 14.15 16.95
CA VAL A 5 -22.49 15.08 15.89
C VAL A 5 -21.29 14.48 15.17
N LYS A 6 -21.50 13.89 13.97
CA LYS A 6 -20.40 13.59 13.06
C LYS A 6 -19.75 14.93 12.78
N ALA A 7 -18.58 15.19 13.36
CA ALA A 7 -17.74 16.30 12.96
C ALA A 7 -17.69 16.30 11.43
N ALA A 8 -18.09 17.41 10.79
CA ALA A 8 -18.07 17.51 9.35
C ALA A 8 -16.65 17.17 8.88
N LEU A 9 -16.47 15.99 8.29
CA LEU A 9 -15.18 15.55 7.77
C LEU A 9 -14.79 16.58 6.70
N LYS A 10 -13.67 17.28 6.92
CA LYS A 10 -13.16 18.27 5.97
C LYS A 10 -12.65 17.56 4.72
N ILE A 11 -13.55 17.32 3.78
CA ILE A 11 -13.28 16.65 2.50
C ILE A 11 -12.97 17.64 1.37
N HIS A 12 -12.59 18.88 1.67
CA HIS A 12 -12.23 19.89 0.66
C HIS A 12 -11.05 19.43 -0.21
N SER A 13 -10.79 20.08 -1.34
CA SER A 13 -9.62 19.74 -2.16
C SER A 13 -8.31 19.84 -1.36
N ILE A 14 -7.43 18.86 -1.57
CA ILE A 14 -6.02 18.88 -1.15
C ILE A 14 -5.19 19.54 -2.27
N THR A 15 -5.52 19.19 -3.52
CA THR A 15 -4.92 19.84 -4.69
C THR A 15 -5.35 21.30 -4.81
N LYS A 16 -4.45 22.13 -5.37
CA LYS A 16 -4.75 23.52 -5.78
C LYS A 16 -5.29 23.61 -7.22
N ASN A 17 -5.39 22.49 -7.93
CA ASN A 17 -5.90 22.45 -9.29
C ASN A 17 -7.39 22.81 -9.31
N THR A 18 -7.78 23.80 -10.11
CA THR A 18 -9.17 24.29 -10.21
C THR A 18 -10.14 23.26 -10.79
N ARG A 19 -9.63 22.17 -11.40
CA ARG A 19 -10.42 21.03 -11.88
C ARG A 19 -10.71 20.00 -10.79
N ALA A 20 -10.31 20.26 -9.54
CA ALA A 20 -10.69 19.42 -8.40
C ALA A 20 -12.20 19.23 -8.34
N LEU A 21 -12.64 18.00 -8.08
CA LEU A 21 -14.07 17.73 -7.97
C LEU A 21 -14.65 18.44 -6.74
N PRO A 22 -15.88 18.98 -6.83
CA PRO A 22 -16.53 19.59 -5.67
C PRO A 22 -16.91 18.52 -4.63
N ASP A 23 -17.10 18.94 -3.38
CA ASP A 23 -17.32 18.04 -2.23
C ASP A 23 -18.58 17.15 -2.39
N ASP A 24 -19.63 17.66 -3.02
CA ASP A 24 -20.86 16.92 -3.33
C ASP A 24 -20.63 15.75 -4.29
N GLU A 25 -19.77 15.92 -5.30
CA GLU A 25 -19.38 14.84 -6.20
C GLU A 25 -18.53 13.79 -5.46
N ILE A 26 -17.68 14.19 -4.50
CA ILE A 26 -16.96 13.23 -3.63
C ILE A 26 -17.94 12.41 -2.80
N ILE A 27 -18.94 13.04 -2.17
CA ILE A 27 -19.97 12.34 -1.39
C ILE A 27 -20.72 11.33 -2.26
N LYS A 28 -21.15 11.75 -3.46
CA LYS A 28 -21.85 10.89 -4.42
C LYS A 28 -21.00 9.69 -4.86
N LEU A 29 -19.73 9.92 -5.20
CA LEU A 29 -18.81 8.86 -5.59
C LEU A 29 -18.49 7.91 -4.43
N SER A 30 -18.46 8.41 -3.19
CA SER A 30 -18.29 7.59 -1.99
C SER A 30 -19.44 6.60 -1.85
N HIS A 31 -20.68 7.07 -1.97
CA HIS A 31 -21.86 6.18 -1.93
C HIS A 31 -21.84 5.15 -3.06
N LEU A 32 -21.45 5.55 -4.27
CA LEU A 32 -21.32 4.65 -5.40
C LEU A 32 -20.27 3.55 -5.14
N SER A 33 -19.18 3.87 -4.46
CA SER A 33 -18.09 2.92 -4.19
C SER A 33 -18.48 1.78 -3.23
N ASP A 34 -19.50 2.00 -2.39
CA ASP A 34 -20.02 1.01 -1.45
C ASP A 34 -20.90 -0.06 -2.14
N GLU A 35 -21.41 0.23 -3.35
CA GLU A 35 -22.22 -0.71 -4.13
C GLU A 35 -21.43 -1.95 -4.60
N THR A 36 -22.15 -2.99 -5.04
CA THR A 36 -21.53 -4.13 -5.74
C THR A 36 -20.80 -3.66 -7.00
N LYS A 37 -19.51 -3.98 -7.12
CA LYS A 37 -18.60 -3.48 -8.17
C LYS A 37 -18.48 -1.94 -8.20
N GLY A 38 -18.83 -1.26 -7.10
CA GLY A 38 -18.86 0.21 -7.00
C GLY A 38 -17.54 0.87 -7.34
N THR A 39 -16.43 0.31 -6.87
CA THR A 39 -15.07 0.80 -7.16
C THR A 39 -14.75 0.83 -8.65
N LYS A 40 -15.22 -0.18 -9.41
CA LYS A 40 -15.09 -0.22 -10.87
C LYS A 40 -15.92 0.90 -11.52
N LYS A 41 -17.16 1.09 -11.09
CA LYS A 41 -18.04 2.16 -11.58
C LYS A 41 -17.43 3.55 -11.34
N VAL A 42 -16.88 3.79 -10.14
CA VAL A 42 -16.17 5.03 -9.82
C VAL A 42 -14.99 5.25 -10.77
N GLY A 43 -14.16 4.22 -10.99
CA GLY A 43 -13.05 4.29 -11.94
C GLY A 43 -13.48 4.60 -13.38
N GLU A 44 -14.56 3.98 -13.86
CA GLU A 44 -15.14 4.25 -15.18
C GLU A 44 -15.66 5.68 -15.31
N LEU A 45 -16.35 6.20 -14.29
CA LEU A 45 -16.84 7.58 -14.28
C LEU A 45 -15.71 8.60 -14.28
N LEU A 46 -14.71 8.40 -13.43
CA LEU A 46 -13.54 9.28 -13.36
C LEU A 46 -12.73 9.23 -14.66
N GLY A 47 -12.59 8.05 -15.29
CA GLY A 47 -11.92 7.89 -16.57
C GLY A 47 -12.57 8.69 -17.71
N ARG A 48 -13.90 8.79 -17.74
CA ARG A 48 -14.64 9.58 -18.74
C ARG A 48 -14.42 11.09 -18.61
N LYS A 49 -14.11 11.58 -17.39
CA LYS A 49 -13.91 13.02 -17.12
C LYS A 49 -12.56 13.57 -17.60
N LYS A 50 -11.62 12.70 -18.03
CA LYS A 50 -10.27 13.08 -18.51
C LYS A 50 -9.57 14.08 -17.56
N LEU A 51 -9.63 13.80 -16.27
CA LEU A 51 -9.03 14.65 -15.22
C LEU A 51 -7.51 14.47 -15.19
N PRO A 52 -6.74 15.51 -14.78
CA PRO A 52 -5.31 15.39 -14.54
C PRO A 52 -5.00 14.32 -13.47
N PRO A 53 -3.84 13.63 -13.55
CA PRO A 53 -3.45 12.60 -12.57
C PRO A 53 -3.55 13.07 -11.11
N GLU A 54 -3.07 14.28 -10.82
CA GLU A 54 -3.05 14.86 -9.49
C GLU A 54 -4.45 15.19 -8.94
N VAL A 55 -5.43 15.41 -9.82
CA VAL A 55 -6.85 15.57 -9.45
C VAL A 55 -7.49 14.22 -9.15
N LEU A 56 -7.07 13.16 -9.86
CA LEU A 56 -7.54 11.80 -9.58
C LEU A 56 -7.02 11.30 -8.23
N GLU A 57 -5.75 11.55 -7.93
CA GLU A 57 -5.15 11.24 -6.62
C GLU A 57 -5.86 11.99 -5.48
N ASP A 58 -6.08 13.31 -5.65
CA ASP A 58 -6.88 14.13 -4.73
C ASP A 58 -8.28 13.53 -4.50
N THR A 59 -8.95 13.15 -5.58
CA THR A 59 -10.30 12.57 -5.55
C THR A 59 -10.33 11.30 -4.72
N TYR A 60 -9.42 10.34 -4.96
CA TYR A 60 -9.41 9.09 -4.20
C TYR A 60 -9.03 9.28 -2.73
N LEU A 61 -8.12 10.21 -2.41
CA LEU A 61 -7.81 10.56 -1.02
C LEU A 61 -9.02 11.13 -0.29
N ARG A 62 -9.77 12.04 -0.94
CA ARG A 62 -10.97 12.65 -0.35
C ARG A 62 -12.12 11.65 -0.18
N LEU A 63 -12.23 10.68 -1.09
CA LEU A 63 -13.13 9.53 -0.91
C LEU A 63 -12.75 8.71 0.32
N ALA A 64 -11.47 8.37 0.49
CA ALA A 64 -10.99 7.64 1.65
C ALA A 64 -11.17 8.42 2.97
N ILE A 65 -11.00 9.75 2.95
CA ILE A 65 -11.33 10.64 4.09
C ILE A 65 -12.82 10.56 4.41
N HIS A 66 -13.68 10.73 3.41
CA HIS A 66 -15.14 10.67 3.61
C HIS A 66 -15.56 9.32 4.21
N GLN A 67 -14.99 8.22 3.72
CA GLN A 67 -15.27 6.88 4.22
C GLN A 67 -14.70 6.60 5.62
N GLY A 68 -13.98 7.56 6.22
CA GLY A 68 -13.37 7.42 7.54
C GLY A 68 -12.15 6.48 7.57
N ARG A 69 -11.55 6.19 6.41
CA ARG A 69 -10.39 5.30 6.28
C ARG A 69 -9.06 6.02 6.49
N LEU A 70 -9.03 7.30 6.12
CA LEU A 70 -7.88 8.18 6.26
C LEU A 70 -8.25 9.44 7.04
N GLY A 71 -7.32 9.90 7.89
CA GLY A 71 -7.37 11.25 8.43
C GLY A 71 -6.96 12.28 7.39
N ARG A 72 -7.46 13.53 7.53
CA ARG A 72 -7.10 14.63 6.62
C ARG A 72 -5.59 14.88 6.56
N ILE A 73 -4.95 14.97 7.72
CA ILE A 73 -3.50 15.24 7.82
C ILE A 73 -2.68 14.11 7.17
N GLU A 74 -3.10 12.86 7.40
CA GLU A 74 -2.47 11.68 6.80
C GLU A 74 -2.58 11.73 5.27
N ALA A 75 -3.76 12.02 4.74
CA ALA A 75 -4.00 12.13 3.30
C ALA A 75 -3.21 13.28 2.64
N GLU A 76 -3.11 14.45 3.28
CA GLU A 76 -2.28 15.55 2.77
C GLU A 76 -0.79 15.19 2.76
N GLY A 77 -0.33 14.48 3.80
CA GLY A 77 1.00 13.90 3.86
C GLY A 77 1.28 12.98 2.68
N MET A 78 0.41 11.97 2.48
CA MET A 78 0.49 11.03 1.35
C MET A 78 0.47 11.75 0.01
N TYR A 79 -0.43 12.72 -0.19
CA TYR A 79 -0.49 13.51 -1.43
C TYR A 79 0.83 14.21 -1.73
N SER A 80 1.41 14.85 -0.72
CA SER A 80 2.66 15.61 -0.88
C SER A 80 3.88 14.74 -1.18
N ARG A 81 3.93 13.53 -0.62
CA ARG A 81 5.10 12.63 -0.68
C ARG A 81 5.01 11.54 -1.75
N LEU A 82 3.80 11.05 -2.03
CA LEU A 82 3.55 9.96 -2.96
C LEU A 82 2.88 10.40 -4.27
N GLY A 83 2.49 11.67 -4.39
CA GLY A 83 1.86 12.18 -5.61
C GLY A 83 2.70 11.87 -6.86
N ASN A 84 2.05 11.33 -7.90
CA ASN A 84 2.66 10.83 -9.13
C ASN A 84 3.63 9.64 -8.99
N VAL A 85 3.80 9.04 -7.81
CA VAL A 85 4.54 7.78 -7.69
C VAL A 85 3.80 6.68 -8.47
N PRO A 86 4.49 5.90 -9.33
CA PRO A 86 3.88 4.80 -10.06
C PRO A 86 3.07 3.89 -9.13
N GLY A 87 1.80 3.71 -9.46
CA GLY A 87 0.88 2.85 -8.72
C GLY A 87 0.14 3.49 -7.54
N PHE A 88 0.53 4.68 -7.08
CA PHE A 88 -0.13 5.38 -5.96
C PHE A 88 -1.65 5.53 -6.19
N ARG A 89 -2.03 6.13 -7.33
CA ARG A 89 -3.44 6.29 -7.72
C ARG A 89 -4.19 4.96 -7.80
N SER A 90 -3.59 3.91 -8.38
CA SER A 90 -4.27 2.62 -8.50
C SER A 90 -4.46 1.97 -7.15
N THR A 91 -3.50 2.06 -6.23
CA THR A 91 -3.65 1.54 -4.87
C THR A 91 -4.68 2.33 -4.08
N LEU A 92 -4.71 3.66 -4.19
CA LEU A 92 -5.79 4.50 -3.65
C LEU A 92 -7.17 4.09 -4.16
N SER A 93 -7.30 3.74 -5.44
CA SER A 93 -8.57 3.23 -5.98
C SER A 93 -9.00 1.91 -5.33
N LYS A 94 -8.06 1.05 -4.92
CA LYS A 94 -8.37 -0.19 -4.18
C LYS A 94 -8.71 0.11 -2.71
N VAL A 95 -8.11 1.14 -2.12
CA VAL A 95 -8.36 1.60 -0.73
C VAL A 95 -9.79 2.08 -0.52
N ILE A 96 -10.52 2.52 -1.53
CA ILE A 96 -11.93 2.94 -1.41
C ILE A 96 -12.94 1.80 -1.64
N GLY A 97 -12.47 0.55 -1.82
CA GLY A 97 -13.31 -0.60 -2.13
C GLY A 97 -14.21 -1.06 -0.98
N ASN A 98 -15.26 -1.82 -1.27
CA ASN A 98 -16.24 -2.24 -0.25
C ASN A 98 -15.82 -3.45 0.61
N ASN A 99 -14.64 -4.03 0.39
CA ASN A 99 -14.09 -5.11 1.23
C ASN A 99 -13.12 -4.51 2.26
N PRO A 100 -13.46 -4.48 3.57
CA PRO A 100 -12.63 -3.83 4.58
C PRO A 100 -11.23 -4.42 4.69
N ASN A 101 -11.10 -5.75 4.69
CA ASN A 101 -9.81 -6.44 4.86
C ASN A 101 -8.86 -6.20 3.67
N LYS A 102 -9.39 -6.19 2.44
CA LYS A 102 -8.57 -5.86 1.27
C LYS A 102 -8.18 -4.37 1.28
N SER A 103 -9.11 -3.51 1.67
CA SER A 103 -8.88 -2.07 1.73
C SER A 103 -7.86 -1.69 2.79
N SER A 104 -7.87 -2.35 3.95
CA SER A 104 -6.88 -2.15 5.01
C SER A 104 -5.49 -2.61 4.58
N GLY A 105 -5.39 -3.74 3.87
CA GLY A 105 -4.14 -4.20 3.26
C GLY A 105 -3.52 -3.15 2.33
N HIS A 106 -4.29 -2.65 1.36
CA HIS A 106 -3.81 -1.61 0.45
C HIS A 106 -3.49 -0.28 1.16
N LEU A 107 -4.23 0.07 2.21
CA LEU A 107 -3.92 1.24 3.01
C LEU A 107 -2.61 1.06 3.80
N ASN A 108 -2.33 -0.15 4.28
CA ASN A 108 -1.06 -0.48 4.93
C ASN A 108 0.12 -0.33 3.96
N GLU A 109 -0.03 -0.79 2.71
CA GLU A 109 0.97 -0.58 1.64
C GLU A 109 1.29 0.92 1.48
N LEU A 110 0.25 1.76 1.37
CA LEU A 110 0.41 3.22 1.25
C LEU A 110 1.07 3.84 2.47
N ARG A 111 0.75 3.38 3.69
CA ARG A 111 1.37 3.89 4.92
C ARG A 111 2.85 3.57 5.01
N ILE A 112 3.26 2.37 4.59
CA ILE A 112 4.67 1.99 4.54
C ILE A 112 5.40 2.87 3.52
N ALA A 113 4.83 3.03 2.31
CA ALA A 113 5.41 3.89 1.27
C ALA A 113 5.53 5.35 1.73
N ASP A 114 4.47 5.91 2.32
CA ASP A 114 4.43 7.29 2.82
C ASP A 114 5.44 7.53 3.94
N THR A 115 5.53 6.56 4.86
CA THR A 115 6.51 6.59 5.95
C THR A 115 7.93 6.55 5.39
N ALA A 116 8.22 5.67 4.43
CA ALA A 116 9.53 5.62 3.77
C ALA A 116 9.86 6.94 3.07
N ALA A 117 8.91 7.55 2.36
CA ALA A 117 9.09 8.83 1.69
C ALA A 117 9.39 10.00 2.65
N SER A 118 9.01 9.89 3.92
CA SER A 118 9.35 10.88 4.95
C SER A 118 10.79 10.79 5.46
N ILE A 119 11.51 9.69 5.18
CA ILE A 119 12.88 9.48 5.63
C ILE A 119 13.87 9.91 4.57
N ARG A 120 14.82 10.77 4.98
CA ARG A 120 15.89 11.25 4.10
C ARG A 120 16.66 10.09 3.44
N GLY A 121 16.78 10.16 2.13
CA GLY A 121 17.54 9.21 1.31
C GLY A 121 16.71 8.05 0.76
N PHE A 122 15.51 7.81 1.30
CA PHE A 122 14.56 6.89 0.68
C PHE A 122 13.78 7.57 -0.43
N LYS A 123 13.49 6.81 -1.49
CA LYS A 123 12.59 7.18 -2.57
C LYS A 123 11.63 6.02 -2.81
N VAL A 124 10.34 6.30 -2.92
CA VAL A 124 9.37 5.30 -3.37
C VAL A 124 9.42 5.23 -4.89
N LEU A 125 9.78 4.08 -5.44
CA LEU A 125 9.94 3.86 -6.87
C LEU A 125 8.64 3.34 -7.51
N GLY A 126 7.86 2.56 -6.78
CA GLY A 126 6.58 2.03 -7.24
C GLY A 126 5.77 1.40 -6.10
N ILE A 127 4.46 1.29 -6.32
CA ILE A 127 3.49 0.66 -5.41
C ILE A 127 2.60 -0.28 -6.24
N GLY A 128 2.50 -1.55 -5.86
CA GLY A 128 1.75 -2.56 -6.62
C GLY A 128 2.28 -2.73 -8.05
N GLU A 129 3.60 -2.81 -8.20
CA GLU A 129 4.25 -2.98 -9.50
C GLU A 129 4.03 -4.40 -10.03
N ARG A 130 3.42 -4.51 -11.20
CA ARG A 130 3.20 -5.79 -11.87
C ARG A 130 4.48 -6.33 -12.47
N PHE A 131 4.77 -7.59 -12.22
CA PHE A 131 5.77 -8.35 -12.97
C PHE A 131 5.26 -9.77 -13.28
N SER A 132 5.87 -10.38 -14.29
CA SER A 132 5.55 -11.75 -14.69
C SER A 132 6.55 -12.70 -14.05
N ASP A 133 6.15 -13.38 -12.97
CA ASP A 133 7.03 -14.32 -12.26
C ASP A 133 7.26 -15.66 -13.02
N GLY A 134 6.63 -15.84 -14.18
CA GLY A 134 6.73 -17.03 -15.03
C GLY A 134 6.19 -18.33 -14.42
N LYS A 135 5.63 -18.28 -13.20
CA LYS A 135 5.15 -19.43 -12.42
C LYS A 135 3.64 -19.39 -12.21
N LYS A 136 3.06 -18.19 -12.06
CA LYS A 136 1.62 -17.98 -11.94
C LYS A 136 1.02 -17.68 -13.31
N MET A 137 -0.19 -18.19 -13.56
CA MET A 137 -0.95 -17.89 -14.80
C MET A 137 -1.33 -16.40 -14.93
N ALA A 138 -1.22 -15.63 -13.85
CA ALA A 138 -1.47 -14.19 -13.82
C ALA A 138 -0.23 -13.46 -13.28
N PRO A 139 0.04 -12.22 -13.74
CA PRO A 139 1.08 -11.38 -13.17
C PRO A 139 0.91 -11.26 -11.65
N THR A 140 2.02 -11.23 -10.92
CA THR A 140 2.03 -10.94 -9.50
C THR A 140 2.47 -9.49 -9.30
N ASP A 141 2.04 -8.88 -8.21
CA ASP A 141 2.39 -7.50 -7.88
C ASP A 141 3.50 -7.53 -6.81
N ILE A 142 4.50 -6.65 -6.90
CA ILE A 142 5.34 -6.25 -5.76
C ILE A 142 4.63 -5.09 -5.07
N ASP A 143 4.28 -5.27 -3.79
CA ASP A 143 3.46 -4.28 -3.09
C ASP A 143 4.15 -2.91 -3.00
N ILE A 144 5.45 -2.88 -2.67
CA ILE A 144 6.21 -1.62 -2.57
C ILE A 144 7.64 -1.82 -3.05
N ILE A 145 8.13 -0.84 -3.80
CA ILE A 145 9.54 -0.76 -4.20
C ILE A 145 10.12 0.55 -3.67
N LEU A 146 11.15 0.44 -2.84
CA LEU A 146 11.91 1.58 -2.31
C LEU A 146 13.31 1.59 -2.90
N GLY A 147 13.88 2.78 -3.09
CA GLY A 147 15.29 2.98 -3.42
C GLY A 147 15.98 3.81 -2.35
N LYS A 148 17.24 3.46 -2.01
CA LYS A 148 18.13 4.27 -1.19
C LYS A 148 19.57 4.07 -1.69
N GLY A 149 20.17 5.11 -2.26
CA GLY A 149 21.47 4.96 -2.94
C GLY A 149 21.36 4.03 -4.15
N GLN A 150 22.21 3.01 -4.23
CA GLN A 150 22.17 1.97 -5.27
C GLN A 150 21.32 0.76 -4.88
N THR A 151 20.77 0.73 -3.66
CA THR A 151 19.99 -0.39 -3.14
C THR A 151 18.51 -0.22 -3.45
N LYS A 152 17.90 -1.28 -3.99
CA LYS A 152 16.46 -1.41 -4.16
C LYS A 152 15.91 -2.38 -3.12
N TYR A 153 14.84 -1.99 -2.44
CA TYR A 153 14.12 -2.84 -1.48
C TYR A 153 12.78 -3.18 -2.10
N ILE A 154 12.49 -4.47 -2.24
CA ILE A 154 11.19 -4.96 -2.70
C ILE A 154 10.46 -5.55 -1.52
N ILE A 155 9.21 -5.16 -1.32
CA ILE A 155 8.44 -5.47 -0.12
C ILE A 155 7.15 -6.15 -0.52
N GLU A 156 6.89 -7.32 0.07
CA GLU A 156 5.56 -7.89 0.21
C GLU A 156 5.03 -7.51 1.61
N ALA A 157 3.87 -6.88 1.70
CA ALA A 157 3.32 -6.34 2.94
C ALA A 157 2.00 -6.99 3.32
N LYS A 158 1.94 -7.63 4.50
CA LYS A 158 0.71 -8.25 5.02
C LYS A 158 0.25 -7.60 6.32
N ASP A 159 -0.99 -7.14 6.31
CA ASP A 159 -1.70 -6.57 7.47
C ASP A 159 -2.56 -7.63 8.17
N TYR A 160 -1.95 -8.75 8.56
CA TYR A 160 -2.65 -9.82 9.29
C TYR A 160 -2.83 -9.47 10.75
N HIS A 161 -3.96 -9.85 11.35
CA HIS A 161 -4.13 -9.79 12.80
C HIS A 161 -3.21 -10.82 13.46
N SER A 162 -2.78 -10.58 14.70
CA SER A 162 -1.83 -11.45 15.43
C SER A 162 -2.36 -12.89 15.65
N SER A 163 -3.68 -13.06 15.61
CA SER A 163 -4.36 -14.36 15.71
C SER A 163 -4.69 -15.01 14.37
N THR A 164 -4.40 -14.35 13.24
CA THR A 164 -4.67 -14.90 11.91
C THR A 164 -3.77 -16.10 11.66
N ALA A 165 -4.37 -17.23 11.30
CA ALA A 165 -3.63 -18.40 10.85
C ALA A 165 -2.98 -18.11 9.48
N VAL A 166 -1.66 -17.96 9.46
CA VAL A 166 -0.90 -17.73 8.23
C VAL A 166 -0.89 -19.04 7.43
N LYS A 167 -1.49 -19.00 6.24
CA LYS A 167 -1.46 -20.13 5.31
C LYS A 167 -0.05 -20.24 4.70
N MET A 168 0.68 -21.26 5.12
CA MET A 168 2.10 -21.43 4.76
C MET A 168 2.35 -21.53 3.26
N ASP A 169 1.42 -22.08 2.49
CA ASP A 169 1.58 -22.17 1.02
C ASP A 169 1.50 -20.79 0.35
N HIS A 170 0.62 -19.91 0.83
CA HIS A 170 0.58 -18.52 0.35
C HIS A 170 1.84 -17.77 0.77
N PHE A 171 2.25 -17.89 2.03
CA PHE A 171 3.48 -17.27 2.51
C PHE A 171 4.71 -17.70 1.69
N ARG A 172 4.88 -19.00 1.45
CA ARG A 172 5.97 -19.52 0.61
C ARG A 172 5.90 -19.00 -0.82
N SER A 173 4.70 -18.93 -1.41
CA SER A 173 4.50 -18.40 -2.76
C SER A 173 4.87 -16.93 -2.87
N ASP A 174 4.56 -16.12 -1.85
CA ASP A 174 4.92 -14.71 -1.81
C ASP A 174 6.45 -14.56 -1.69
N LEU A 175 7.12 -15.34 -0.83
CA LEU A 175 8.59 -15.38 -0.77
C LEU A 175 9.24 -15.78 -2.10
N ASP A 176 8.67 -16.79 -2.78
CA ASP A 176 9.17 -17.24 -4.08
C ASP A 176 9.01 -16.15 -5.16
N SER A 177 7.99 -15.30 -5.03
CA SER A 177 7.76 -14.15 -5.93
C SER A 177 8.84 -13.08 -5.73
N LEU A 178 9.18 -12.74 -4.49
CA LEU A 178 10.27 -11.81 -4.17
C LEU A 178 11.63 -12.31 -4.69
N VAL A 179 11.94 -13.59 -4.49
CA VAL A 179 13.17 -14.22 -5.01
C VAL A 179 13.20 -14.18 -6.54
N GLN A 180 12.06 -14.41 -7.19
CA GLN A 180 11.96 -14.37 -8.65
C GLN A 180 12.22 -12.95 -9.18
N TYR A 181 11.61 -11.91 -8.58
CA TYR A 181 11.86 -10.53 -8.96
C TYR A 181 13.34 -10.17 -8.87
N LYS A 182 14.01 -10.53 -7.75
CA LYS A 182 15.46 -10.33 -7.56
C LYS A 182 16.29 -11.00 -8.65
N LYS A 183 15.90 -12.20 -9.11
CA LYS A 183 16.60 -12.92 -10.19
C LYS A 183 16.44 -12.26 -11.56
N GLU A 184 15.23 -11.80 -11.88
CA GLU A 184 14.95 -11.11 -13.14
C GLU A 184 15.68 -9.75 -13.25
N HIS A 185 15.98 -9.15 -12.09
CA HIS A 185 16.70 -7.88 -11.97
C HIS A 185 18.10 -8.08 -11.39
N SER A 186 18.79 -9.16 -11.77
CA SER A 186 20.09 -9.56 -11.20
C SER A 186 21.24 -8.55 -11.37
N SER A 187 21.10 -7.56 -12.24
CA SER A 187 22.04 -6.44 -12.38
C SER A 187 21.88 -5.37 -11.29
N GLU A 188 20.81 -5.42 -10.50
CA GLU A 188 20.51 -4.47 -9.44
C GLU A 188 20.81 -5.06 -8.06
N TYR A 189 21.23 -4.22 -7.12
CA TYR A 189 21.39 -4.65 -5.73
C TYR A 189 20.04 -4.61 -5.01
N ILE A 190 19.37 -5.77 -4.94
CA ILE A 190 18.01 -5.93 -4.40
C ILE A 190 18.02 -6.67 -3.06
N ILE A 191 17.37 -6.06 -2.07
CA ILE A 191 17.06 -6.66 -0.77
C ILE A 191 15.56 -7.00 -0.72
N PRO A 192 15.19 -8.29 -0.78
CA PRO A 192 13.79 -8.71 -0.68
C PRO A 192 13.33 -8.77 0.77
N ILE A 193 12.15 -8.21 1.03
CA ILE A 193 11.55 -8.11 2.35
C ILE A 193 10.13 -8.66 2.32
N PHE A 194 9.82 -9.49 3.30
CA PHE A 194 8.46 -9.81 3.66
C PHE A 194 8.12 -9.08 4.96
N SER A 195 7.02 -8.33 4.97
CA SER A 195 6.65 -7.45 6.07
C SER A 195 5.32 -7.84 6.68
N LEU A 196 5.25 -7.94 8.02
CA LEU A 196 4.04 -8.18 8.78
C LEU A 196 3.73 -7.00 9.70
N THR A 197 2.50 -6.49 9.68
CA THR A 197 2.12 -5.43 10.63
C THR A 197 2.10 -5.94 12.07
N ASN A 198 1.53 -7.13 12.29
CA ASN A 198 1.39 -7.70 13.62
C ASN A 198 2.21 -8.98 13.77
N LYS A 199 2.86 -9.12 14.93
CA LYS A 199 3.56 -10.34 15.31
C LYS A 199 2.53 -11.47 15.57
N PRO A 200 2.72 -12.67 15.00
CA PRO A 200 1.89 -13.83 15.35
C PRO A 200 1.99 -14.16 16.84
N ASN A 201 0.87 -14.48 17.48
CA ASN A 201 0.85 -14.89 18.90
C ASN A 201 1.49 -16.26 19.11
N ASP A 202 1.40 -17.16 18.12
CA ASP A 202 2.03 -18.48 18.17
C ASP A 202 3.52 -18.38 17.79
N LEU A 203 4.38 -18.67 18.77
CA LEU A 203 5.84 -18.67 18.59
C LEU A 203 6.32 -19.75 17.62
N ASN A 204 5.59 -20.86 17.47
CA ASN A 204 5.93 -21.90 16.50
C ASN A 204 5.67 -21.41 15.07
N VAL A 205 4.55 -20.70 14.86
CA VAL A 205 4.28 -20.02 13.58
C VAL A 205 5.39 -19.01 13.29
N LEU A 206 5.72 -18.13 14.25
CA LEU A 206 6.79 -17.15 14.05
C LEU A 206 8.13 -17.79 13.70
N LYS A 207 8.55 -18.85 14.42
CA LYS A 207 9.78 -19.59 14.11
C LYS A 207 9.75 -20.18 12.71
N LEU A 208 8.60 -20.71 12.27
CA LEU A 208 8.45 -21.27 10.94
C LEU A 208 8.55 -20.19 9.85
N LEU A 209 7.91 -19.03 10.05
CA LEU A 209 8.01 -17.89 9.13
C LEU A 209 9.46 -17.41 8.97
N ILE A 210 10.17 -17.23 10.09
CA ILE A 210 11.58 -16.85 10.10
C ILE A 210 12.42 -17.88 9.35
N ARG A 211 12.22 -19.17 9.63
CA ARG A 211 12.97 -20.26 8.97
C ARG A 211 12.76 -20.26 7.45
N GLU A 212 11.52 -20.11 7.00
CA GLU A 212 11.17 -20.14 5.57
C GLU A 212 11.66 -18.91 4.80
N ALA A 213 11.64 -17.73 5.46
CA ALA A 213 12.20 -16.49 4.92
C ALA A 213 13.74 -16.58 4.80
N ASN A 214 14.43 -16.98 5.86
CA ASN A 214 15.89 -17.16 5.86
C ASN A 214 16.35 -18.19 4.81
N ARG A 215 15.62 -19.29 4.63
CA ARG A 215 15.93 -20.31 3.61
C ARG A 215 15.94 -19.75 2.18
N ARG A 216 15.26 -18.63 1.94
CA ARG A 216 15.10 -17.99 0.64
C ARG A 216 15.86 -16.68 0.49
N ASP A 217 16.71 -16.33 1.47
CA ASP A 217 17.40 -15.04 1.49
C ASP A 217 16.42 -13.85 1.44
N VAL A 218 15.31 -13.96 2.17
CA VAL A 218 14.30 -12.89 2.33
C VAL A 218 14.29 -12.41 3.78
N HIS A 219 14.33 -11.10 3.98
CA HIS A 219 14.24 -10.51 5.31
C HIS A 219 12.79 -10.45 5.79
N LEU A 220 12.52 -11.08 6.94
CA LEU A 220 11.23 -10.93 7.62
C LEU A 220 11.29 -9.74 8.58
N ILE A 221 10.42 -8.76 8.36
CA ILE A 221 10.27 -7.57 9.21
C ILE A 221 8.88 -7.57 9.82
N ILE A 222 8.78 -7.17 11.09
CA ILE A 222 7.52 -7.12 11.83
C ILE A 222 7.38 -5.79 12.56
N GLY A 223 6.22 -5.17 12.50
CA GLY A 223 5.88 -3.98 13.26
C GLY A 223 4.95 -3.04 12.51
N THR A 224 4.63 -1.90 13.10
CA THR A 224 3.95 -0.78 12.44
C THR A 224 4.72 -0.28 11.21
N PRO A 225 4.08 0.43 10.26
CA PRO A 225 4.78 1.03 9.12
C PRO A 225 6.03 1.83 9.50
N GLY A 226 5.98 2.56 10.63
CA GLY A 226 7.14 3.24 11.23
C GLY A 226 8.29 2.29 11.58
N GLU A 227 8.00 1.27 12.39
CA GLU A 227 8.99 0.28 12.83
C GLU A 227 9.54 -0.53 11.65
N GLN A 228 8.72 -0.85 10.66
CA GLN A 228 9.13 -1.57 9.46
C GLN A 228 10.15 -0.75 8.67
N VAL A 229 9.86 0.52 8.38
CA VAL A 229 10.78 1.38 7.63
C VAL A 229 12.08 1.62 8.41
N GLN A 230 12.04 1.73 9.74
CA GLN A 230 13.27 1.82 10.55
C GLN A 230 14.12 0.55 10.45
N GLN A 231 13.50 -0.64 10.48
CA GLN A 231 14.22 -1.90 10.27
C GLN A 231 14.85 -1.98 8.87
N ILE A 232 14.12 -1.56 7.83
CA ILE A 232 14.66 -1.48 6.45
C ILE A 232 15.85 -0.52 6.37
N LYS A 233 15.77 0.62 7.05
CA LYS A 233 16.87 1.59 7.12
C LYS A 233 18.13 0.96 7.71
N ILE A 234 17.98 0.22 8.82
CA ILE A 234 19.09 -0.47 9.51
C ILE A 234 19.66 -1.59 8.63
N LEU A 235 18.82 -2.36 7.92
CA LEU A 235 19.30 -3.38 6.97
C LEU A 235 20.25 -2.78 5.93
N GLY A 236 19.91 -1.62 5.38
CA GLY A 236 20.75 -0.90 4.42
C GLY A 236 22.02 -0.26 4.99
N GLU A 237 22.23 -0.29 6.31
CA GLU A 237 23.45 0.20 6.97
C GLU A 237 24.40 -0.96 7.34
N ILE A 238 23.90 -2.21 7.36
CA ILE A 238 24.66 -3.40 7.78
C ILE A 238 25.08 -4.27 6.58
N LEU A 239 24.38 -4.15 5.44
CA LEU A 239 24.62 -4.89 4.20
C LEU A 239 25.28 -4.01 3.14
#